data_AF-A0A3F2RCP0-F1
#
_entry.id   AF-A0A3F2RCP0-F1
#
_cell.length_a   1.000
_cell.length_b   1.000
_cell.length_c   1.000
_cell.angle_alpha   90.00
_cell.angle_beta   90.00
_cell.angle_gamma   90.00
#
_symmetry.space_group_name_H-M   'P 1'
#
loop_
_entity.id
_entity.type
_entity.pdbx_description
1 polymer ?
#
loop_
_entity_poly.entity_id
_entity_poly.type
_entity_poly.pdbx_seq_one_letter_code
_entity_poly.pdbx_strand_id
1 'polypeptide(L)'
;MSGKNKRPVAAKYARANALVGSVLNKFHNGSARAVDPFVIRTLQEHEPRLLGIQCFIEQGPAENCRRDKNASHVINSTHAGGVLGLFTICGGFFGPGAAMRHWDACSESEGEGNVQEDAMNSYIAVVDKMLPGWDDPAPDHPVASSDRFWEDDTSATHCPQCRVPFSLRERRHHCRLCLAIFCAACCAQVLDVALCPGAPLRTQRVCRSCFQAAYRARKLREAKRISRENQDLEQQICAVLAAAKQALAAKQQEEQELRALAIDAGCDLKALDDAIQKQHGGSPIDSAAMAMELPAPPAAHRFAPTQTSVESSNQLELAHRQLTMSFKMAQVRAHRLLDKMDATLAALREAVNVKSLLSSPRFELERLYGPGLPHLSLRCFQLARLLHVHLRPLSDHFQVIDFPISIVATGWFMTLFSNMEALSYDVAVLVFEGFIFKGWKQILQTALVILEELQKPILASSFDEIPRLFYDIQEYAPRLKDSEYVLTKSTN
;
A
#
# COMPACT_ATOMS: atom_id res chain seq x y z
N MET A 1 13.42 -33.52 -35.83
CA MET A 1 13.30 -33.24 -34.38
C MET A 1 12.26 -32.15 -34.19
N SER A 2 10.97 -32.49 -34.20
CA SER A 2 9.87 -31.54 -34.00
C SER A 2 9.04 -32.04 -32.83
N GLY A 3 9.11 -31.35 -31.71
CA GLY A 3 8.39 -31.76 -30.52
C GLY A 3 8.58 -30.77 -29.39
N LYS A 4 7.45 -30.36 -28.82
CA LYS A 4 7.27 -29.52 -27.60
C LYS A 4 7.11 -28.02 -27.84
N ASN A 5 6.04 -27.65 -28.54
CA ASN A 5 5.16 -26.58 -28.06
C ASN A 5 3.72 -27.09 -28.19
N LYS A 6 3.26 -27.86 -27.19
CA LYS A 6 1.83 -28.19 -27.08
C LYS A 6 1.11 -26.88 -26.76
N ARG A 7 0.14 -26.49 -27.59
CA ARG A 7 -0.66 -25.27 -27.37
C ARG A 7 -1.28 -25.32 -25.96
N PRO A 8 -1.33 -24.20 -25.21
CA PRO A 8 -1.84 -24.17 -23.83
C PRO A 8 -3.21 -24.84 -23.65
N VAL A 9 -4.12 -24.64 -24.62
CA VAL A 9 -5.48 -25.22 -24.63
C VAL A 9 -5.45 -26.75 -24.72
N ALA A 10 -4.68 -27.32 -25.65
CA ALA A 10 -4.57 -28.77 -25.81
C ALA A 10 -3.99 -29.46 -24.56
N ALA A 11 -3.07 -28.80 -23.86
CA ALA A 11 -2.53 -29.29 -22.59
C ALA A 11 -3.56 -29.26 -21.46
N LYS A 12 -4.37 -28.18 -21.36
CA LYS A 12 -5.46 -28.08 -20.38
C LYS A 12 -6.55 -29.11 -20.67
N TYR A 13 -6.97 -29.24 -21.93
CA TYR A 13 -7.92 -30.26 -22.37
C TYR A 13 -7.47 -31.68 -21.99
N ALA A 14 -6.22 -32.04 -22.24
CA ALA A 14 -5.71 -33.37 -21.91
C ALA A 14 -5.82 -33.69 -20.41
N ARG A 15 -5.58 -32.69 -19.53
CA ARG A 15 -5.76 -32.86 -18.08
C ARG A 15 -7.24 -32.95 -17.69
N ALA A 16 -8.10 -32.12 -18.31
CA ALA A 16 -9.54 -32.17 -18.09
C ALA A 16 -10.11 -33.54 -18.46
N ASN A 17 -9.71 -34.07 -19.63
CA ASN A 17 -10.14 -35.37 -20.12
C ASN A 17 -9.63 -36.51 -19.22
N ALA A 18 -8.38 -36.43 -18.76
CA ALA A 18 -7.84 -37.41 -17.82
C ALA A 18 -8.59 -37.40 -16.47
N LEU A 19 -8.99 -36.24 -15.98
CA LEU A 19 -9.79 -36.09 -14.76
C LEU A 19 -11.17 -36.72 -14.92
N VAL A 20 -11.93 -36.29 -15.94
CA VAL A 20 -13.27 -36.82 -16.24
C VAL A 20 -13.20 -38.34 -16.44
N GLY A 21 -12.25 -38.80 -17.27
CA GLY A 21 -12.02 -40.21 -17.54
C GLY A 21 -11.70 -41.00 -16.27
N SER A 22 -10.84 -40.50 -15.38
CA SER A 22 -10.54 -41.16 -14.10
C SER A 22 -11.79 -41.34 -13.24
N VAL A 23 -12.63 -40.30 -13.13
CA VAL A 23 -13.85 -40.34 -12.32
C VAL A 23 -14.88 -41.32 -12.88
N LEU A 24 -15.18 -41.24 -14.18
CA LEU A 24 -16.12 -42.15 -14.84
C LEU A 24 -15.60 -43.60 -14.80
N ASN A 25 -14.31 -43.80 -15.07
CA ASN A 25 -13.69 -45.12 -15.04
C ASN A 25 -13.82 -45.79 -13.66
N LYS A 26 -13.64 -45.05 -12.56
CA LYS A 26 -13.89 -45.56 -11.21
C LYS A 26 -15.35 -45.92 -11.01
N PHE A 27 -16.27 -45.06 -11.44
CA PHE A 27 -17.69 -45.30 -11.25
C PHE A 27 -18.17 -46.56 -11.98
N HIS A 28 -17.85 -46.70 -13.27
CA HIS A 28 -18.31 -47.83 -14.09
C HIS A 28 -17.66 -49.16 -13.70
N ASN A 29 -16.44 -49.16 -13.16
CA ASN A 29 -15.75 -50.37 -12.72
C ASN A 29 -15.99 -50.70 -11.23
N GLY A 30 -17.22 -50.50 -10.75
CA GLY A 30 -17.64 -50.92 -9.41
C GLY A 30 -17.05 -50.12 -8.24
N SER A 31 -16.24 -49.10 -8.50
CA SER A 31 -15.66 -48.21 -7.49
C SER A 31 -16.47 -46.94 -7.27
N ALA A 32 -17.79 -47.01 -7.41
CA ALA A 32 -18.69 -45.87 -7.19
C ALA A 32 -18.49 -45.20 -5.81
N ARG A 33 -18.09 -45.98 -4.79
CA ARG A 33 -17.76 -45.46 -3.46
C ARG A 33 -16.53 -44.55 -3.47
N ALA A 34 -15.60 -44.68 -4.41
CA ALA A 34 -14.41 -43.84 -4.50
C ALA A 34 -14.66 -42.46 -5.12
N VAL A 35 -15.87 -42.19 -5.61
CA VAL A 35 -16.24 -40.96 -6.31
C VAL A 35 -17.21 -40.15 -5.46
N ASP A 36 -17.13 -38.82 -5.54
CA ASP A 36 -18.09 -37.96 -4.85
C ASP A 36 -19.49 -38.06 -5.50
N PRO A 37 -20.57 -38.29 -4.72
CA PRO A 37 -21.92 -38.47 -5.24
C PRO A 37 -22.48 -37.27 -6.02
N PHE A 38 -22.09 -36.04 -5.67
CA PHE A 38 -22.51 -34.85 -6.39
C PHE A 38 -21.78 -34.79 -7.74
N VAL A 39 -20.46 -34.98 -7.72
CA VAL A 39 -19.63 -34.96 -8.94
C VAL A 39 -20.07 -35.99 -9.96
N ILE A 40 -20.31 -37.23 -9.54
CA ILE A 40 -20.72 -38.28 -10.49
C ILE A 40 -22.10 -38.00 -11.09
N ARG A 41 -23.06 -37.51 -10.29
CA ARG A 41 -24.38 -37.15 -10.77
C ARG A 41 -24.28 -36.11 -11.89
N THR A 42 -23.52 -35.05 -11.65
CA THR A 42 -23.33 -33.99 -12.66
C THR A 42 -22.56 -34.48 -13.88
N LEU A 43 -21.59 -35.38 -13.71
CA LEU A 43 -20.85 -36.01 -14.83
C LEU A 43 -21.76 -36.87 -15.69
N GLN A 44 -22.61 -37.71 -15.10
CA GLN A 44 -23.55 -38.53 -15.85
C GLN A 44 -24.55 -37.69 -16.68
N GLU A 45 -24.96 -36.52 -16.17
CA GLU A 45 -25.81 -35.57 -16.91
C GLU A 45 -25.10 -34.97 -18.14
N HIS A 46 -23.78 -34.74 -18.06
CA HIS A 46 -22.99 -34.11 -19.11
C HIS A 46 -22.19 -35.11 -19.96
N GLU A 47 -22.19 -36.38 -19.60
CA GLU A 47 -21.40 -37.45 -20.23
C GLU A 47 -21.63 -37.54 -21.75
N PRO A 48 -22.87 -37.52 -22.29
CA PRO A 48 -23.08 -37.55 -23.73
C PRO A 48 -22.46 -36.36 -24.47
N ARG A 49 -22.47 -35.18 -23.84
CA ARG A 49 -21.89 -33.96 -24.41
C ARG A 49 -20.36 -34.02 -24.39
N LEU A 50 -19.77 -34.40 -23.27
CA LEU A 50 -18.32 -34.52 -23.12
C LEU A 50 -17.76 -35.58 -24.08
N LEU A 51 -18.44 -36.72 -24.21
CA LEU A 51 -18.08 -37.80 -25.13
C LEU A 51 -18.22 -37.35 -26.60
N GLY A 52 -19.29 -36.65 -26.96
CA GLY A 52 -19.48 -36.14 -28.32
C GLY A 52 -18.37 -35.15 -28.73
N ILE A 53 -18.00 -34.24 -27.81
CA ILE A 53 -16.89 -33.30 -28.03
C ILE A 53 -15.54 -34.05 -28.14
N GLN A 54 -15.30 -35.05 -27.28
CA GLN A 54 -14.08 -35.86 -27.35
C GLN A 54 -13.97 -36.63 -28.67
N CYS A 55 -15.05 -37.27 -29.13
CA CYS A 55 -15.07 -37.96 -30.42
C CYS A 55 -14.75 -37.00 -31.58
N PHE A 56 -15.30 -35.79 -31.57
CA PHE A 56 -14.95 -34.76 -32.55
C PHE A 56 -13.46 -34.39 -32.51
N ILE A 57 -12.89 -34.19 -31.32
CA ILE A 57 -11.48 -33.82 -31.16
C ILE A 57 -10.54 -34.93 -31.62
N GLU A 58 -10.87 -36.19 -31.35
CA GLU A 58 -10.03 -37.36 -31.64
C GLU A 58 -10.19 -37.87 -33.08
N GLN A 59 -11.41 -37.83 -33.64
CA GLN A 59 -11.77 -38.49 -34.90
C GLN A 59 -12.18 -37.49 -36.00
N GLY A 60 -12.32 -36.21 -35.68
CA GLY A 60 -12.79 -35.18 -36.62
C GLY A 60 -14.31 -35.20 -36.82
N PRO A 61 -14.81 -34.56 -37.89
CA PRO A 61 -16.23 -34.52 -38.20
C PRO A 61 -16.88 -35.91 -38.23
N ALA A 62 -18.07 -36.04 -37.67
CA ALA A 62 -18.81 -37.32 -37.57
C ALA A 62 -18.99 -38.02 -38.93
N GLU A 63 -19.07 -37.24 -39.99
CA GLU A 63 -19.19 -37.70 -41.38
C GLU A 63 -18.00 -38.56 -41.83
N ASN A 64 -16.79 -38.30 -41.31
CA ASN A 64 -15.60 -39.10 -41.63
C ASN A 64 -15.79 -40.55 -41.15
N CYS A 65 -16.27 -40.74 -39.92
CA CYS A 65 -16.53 -42.07 -39.37
C CYS A 65 -17.71 -42.78 -40.06
N ARG A 66 -18.70 -42.04 -40.56
CA ARG A 66 -19.82 -42.60 -41.36
C ARG A 66 -19.32 -43.12 -42.70
N ARG A 67 -18.43 -42.38 -43.36
CA ARG A 67 -17.79 -42.79 -44.64
C ARG A 67 -16.90 -44.01 -44.46
N ASP A 68 -16.12 -44.06 -43.38
CA ASP A 68 -15.25 -45.21 -43.08
C ASP A 68 -16.05 -46.47 -42.75
N LYS A 69 -17.18 -46.36 -42.03
CA LYS A 69 -18.10 -47.50 -41.80
C LYS A 69 -18.69 -48.03 -43.11
N ASN A 70 -19.11 -47.15 -44.01
CA ASN A 70 -19.62 -47.54 -45.32
C ASN A 70 -18.53 -48.15 -46.22
N ALA A 71 -17.27 -47.72 -46.08
CA ALA A 71 -16.12 -48.31 -46.78
C ALA A 71 -15.67 -49.67 -46.20
N SER A 72 -15.73 -49.83 -44.87
CA SER A 72 -15.34 -51.05 -44.15
C SER A 72 -16.34 -52.21 -44.28
N HIS A 73 -17.57 -51.97 -44.76
CA HIS A 73 -18.46 -53.04 -45.21
C HIS A 73 -17.92 -53.83 -46.42
N VAL A 74 -16.78 -53.41 -47.00
CA VAL A 74 -16.11 -54.10 -48.12
C VAL A 74 -14.89 -54.94 -47.67
N ILE A 75 -14.29 -54.76 -46.49
CA ILE A 75 -13.14 -55.59 -46.06
C ILE A 75 -13.12 -55.81 -44.53
N ASN A 76 -13.24 -57.07 -44.10
CA ASN A 76 -12.95 -57.52 -42.73
C ASN A 76 -11.47 -57.29 -42.38
N SER A 77 -11.16 -56.53 -41.33
CA SER A 77 -9.92 -56.67 -40.56
C SER A 77 -10.01 -56.01 -39.18
N THR A 78 -9.41 -56.69 -38.22
CA THR A 78 -9.35 -56.44 -36.78
C THR A 78 -8.27 -55.42 -36.37
N HIS A 79 -8.46 -54.88 -35.16
CA HIS A 79 -7.54 -54.12 -34.30
C HIS A 79 -7.29 -52.62 -34.56
N ALA A 80 -7.69 -51.81 -33.57
CA ALA A 80 -6.94 -50.64 -33.13
C ALA A 80 -7.09 -50.47 -31.61
N GLY A 81 -5.97 -50.63 -30.90
CA GLY A 81 -5.89 -50.50 -29.45
C GLY A 81 -5.76 -49.04 -29.01
N GLY A 82 -6.59 -48.66 -28.03
CA GLY A 82 -6.59 -47.40 -27.30
C GLY A 82 -7.45 -47.57 -26.06
N VAL A 83 -7.15 -46.83 -24.99
CA VAL A 83 -7.53 -47.08 -23.57
C VAL A 83 -9.05 -47.11 -23.26
N LEU A 84 -9.93 -46.99 -24.26
CA LEU A 84 -11.38 -47.20 -24.16
C LEU A 84 -11.88 -48.42 -24.97
N GLY A 85 -11.24 -49.57 -24.80
CA GLY A 85 -11.72 -50.85 -25.33
C GLY A 85 -13.05 -51.37 -24.74
N LEU A 86 -13.86 -50.52 -24.08
CA LEU A 86 -15.15 -50.91 -23.48
C LEU A 86 -16.29 -49.93 -23.71
N PHE A 87 -16.10 -48.84 -24.47
CA PHE A 87 -17.23 -48.05 -24.97
C PHE A 87 -17.45 -48.37 -26.45
N THR A 88 -17.94 -49.58 -26.70
CA THR A 88 -18.76 -49.81 -27.89
C THR A 88 -19.83 -48.72 -27.88
N ILE A 89 -19.98 -48.00 -28.99
CA ILE A 89 -20.99 -46.94 -29.24
C ILE A 89 -22.45 -47.47 -29.09
N CYS A 90 -22.69 -48.62 -28.45
CA CYS A 90 -23.98 -49.24 -28.20
C CYS A 90 -24.31 -49.57 -26.73
N GLY A 91 -23.55 -49.10 -25.72
CA GLY A 91 -23.68 -49.63 -24.35
C GLY A 91 -24.08 -48.69 -23.20
N GLY A 92 -24.25 -47.38 -23.43
CA GLY A 92 -24.59 -46.42 -22.36
C GLY A 92 -26.09 -46.32 -22.07
N PHE A 93 -26.46 -46.03 -20.81
CA PHE A 93 -27.85 -45.91 -20.34
C PHE A 93 -28.66 -44.80 -21.07
N PHE A 94 -27.96 -43.87 -21.73
CA PHE A 94 -28.52 -42.96 -22.73
C PHE A 94 -28.10 -43.46 -24.11
N GLY A 95 -29.08 -43.86 -24.93
CA GLY A 95 -28.82 -44.52 -26.20
C GLY A 95 -27.85 -43.76 -27.13
N PRO A 96 -27.25 -44.45 -28.12
CA PRO A 96 -26.18 -43.95 -29.00
C PRO A 96 -26.45 -42.58 -29.65
N GLY A 97 -27.72 -42.21 -29.83
CA GLY A 97 -28.13 -40.97 -30.48
C GLY A 97 -27.82 -39.69 -29.71
N ALA A 98 -27.67 -39.70 -28.38
CA ALA A 98 -27.43 -38.47 -27.62
C ALA A 98 -26.01 -37.93 -27.79
N ALA A 99 -25.00 -38.78 -27.68
CA ALA A 99 -23.61 -38.41 -27.95
C ALA A 99 -23.41 -38.07 -29.44
N MET A 100 -24.10 -38.79 -30.34
CA MET A 100 -24.02 -38.52 -31.77
C MET A 100 -24.51 -37.11 -32.13
N ARG A 101 -25.63 -36.65 -31.55
CA ARG A 101 -26.13 -35.27 -31.75
C ARG A 101 -25.12 -34.21 -31.33
N HIS A 102 -24.40 -34.42 -30.22
CA HIS A 102 -23.40 -33.46 -29.77
C HIS A 102 -22.15 -33.46 -30.65
N TRP A 103 -21.75 -34.61 -31.20
CA TRP A 103 -20.65 -34.70 -32.15
C TRP A 103 -21.03 -34.09 -33.51
N ASP A 104 -22.25 -34.30 -34.00
CA ASP A 104 -22.78 -33.62 -35.20
C ASP A 104 -22.80 -32.10 -35.00
N ALA A 105 -23.29 -31.61 -33.85
CA ALA A 105 -23.29 -30.19 -33.54
C ALA A 105 -21.88 -29.55 -33.50
N CYS A 106 -20.84 -30.31 -33.12
CA CYS A 106 -19.45 -29.86 -33.23
C CYS A 106 -18.92 -29.90 -34.67
N SER A 107 -19.50 -30.73 -35.54
CA SER A 107 -19.10 -30.89 -36.94
C SER A 107 -19.73 -29.83 -37.85
N GLU A 108 -20.87 -29.27 -37.45
CA GLU A 108 -21.65 -28.25 -38.18
C GLU A 108 -21.22 -26.80 -37.86
N SER A 109 -20.31 -26.57 -36.91
CA SER A 109 -19.81 -25.22 -36.60
C SER A 109 -18.87 -24.72 -37.71
N GLU A 110 -19.46 -24.16 -38.77
CA GLU A 110 -18.76 -23.49 -39.86
C GLU A 110 -18.30 -22.09 -39.43
N GLY A 111 -17.03 -21.97 -39.05
CA GLY A 111 -16.40 -20.67 -38.76
C GLY A 111 -14.94 -20.67 -39.20
N GLU A 112 -14.41 -19.50 -39.59
CA GLU A 112 -13.03 -19.30 -40.09
C GLU A 112 -11.92 -19.53 -39.02
N GLY A 113 -12.27 -20.12 -37.87
CA GLY A 113 -11.37 -20.39 -36.73
C GLY A 113 -10.91 -21.85 -36.62
N ASN A 114 -10.06 -22.13 -35.61
CA ASN A 114 -9.63 -23.50 -35.33
C ASN A 114 -10.71 -24.27 -34.56
N VAL A 115 -11.64 -24.88 -35.31
CA VAL A 115 -12.81 -25.61 -34.80
C VAL A 115 -12.46 -26.66 -33.72
N GLN A 116 -11.30 -27.32 -33.82
CA GLN A 116 -10.85 -28.31 -32.82
C GLN A 116 -10.47 -27.65 -31.48
N GLU A 117 -9.90 -26.45 -31.52
CA GLU A 117 -9.53 -25.68 -30.32
C GLU A 117 -10.76 -25.08 -29.64
N ASP A 118 -11.76 -24.67 -30.42
CA ASP A 118 -13.06 -24.25 -29.90
C ASP A 118 -13.80 -25.41 -29.21
N ALA A 119 -13.73 -26.61 -29.80
CA ALA A 119 -14.25 -27.82 -29.17
C ALA A 119 -13.51 -28.15 -27.85
N MET A 120 -12.18 -28.04 -27.83
CA MET A 120 -11.38 -28.21 -26.59
C MET A 120 -11.78 -27.18 -25.51
N ASN A 121 -11.97 -25.92 -25.89
CA ASN A 121 -12.41 -24.86 -24.98
C ASN A 121 -13.84 -25.12 -24.46
N SER A 122 -14.74 -25.60 -25.32
CA SER A 122 -16.10 -26.00 -24.91
C SER A 122 -16.08 -27.16 -23.91
N TYR A 123 -15.22 -28.16 -24.11
CA TYR A 123 -15.01 -29.25 -23.14
C TYR A 123 -14.51 -28.70 -21.81
N ILE A 124 -13.44 -27.89 -21.85
CA ILE A 124 -12.85 -27.28 -20.65
C ILE A 124 -13.89 -26.43 -19.91
N ALA A 125 -14.70 -25.65 -20.60
CA ALA A 125 -15.73 -24.81 -19.99
C ALA A 125 -16.81 -25.64 -19.26
N VAL A 126 -17.17 -26.82 -19.79
CA VAL A 126 -18.06 -27.74 -19.07
C VAL A 126 -17.40 -28.24 -17.79
N VAL A 127 -16.13 -28.65 -17.84
CA VAL A 127 -15.40 -29.13 -16.66
C VAL A 127 -15.17 -28.02 -15.63
N ASP A 128 -14.80 -26.81 -16.07
CA ASP A 128 -14.62 -25.62 -15.21
C ASP A 128 -15.92 -25.28 -14.46
N LYS A 129 -17.08 -25.40 -15.12
CA LYS A 129 -18.40 -25.18 -14.49
C LYS A 129 -18.74 -26.24 -13.44
N MET A 130 -18.34 -27.49 -13.69
CA MET A 130 -18.69 -28.63 -12.84
C MET A 130 -17.76 -28.79 -11.64
N LEU A 131 -16.47 -28.53 -11.84
CA LEU A 131 -15.40 -28.75 -10.87
C LEU A 131 -14.52 -27.50 -10.78
N PRO A 132 -15.00 -26.40 -10.16
CA PRO A 132 -14.19 -25.18 -10.04
C PRO A 132 -12.84 -25.46 -9.37
N GLY A 133 -11.76 -24.92 -9.93
CA GLY A 133 -10.39 -25.13 -9.41
C GLY A 133 -9.79 -26.52 -9.68
N TRP A 134 -10.38 -27.33 -10.58
CA TRP A 134 -9.87 -28.67 -10.89
C TRP A 134 -8.44 -28.69 -11.44
N ASP A 135 -7.99 -27.60 -12.07
CA ASP A 135 -6.67 -27.47 -12.69
C ASP A 135 -5.65 -26.76 -11.78
N ASP A 136 -5.98 -26.57 -10.49
CA ASP A 136 -5.07 -25.97 -9.52
C ASP A 136 -3.85 -26.88 -9.28
N PRO A 137 -2.62 -26.39 -9.53
CA PRO A 137 -1.42 -27.24 -9.46
C PRO A 137 -1.03 -27.61 -8.02
N ALA A 138 -1.57 -26.89 -7.03
CA ALA A 138 -1.23 -27.06 -5.61
C ALA A 138 -2.46 -26.78 -4.73
N PRO A 139 -3.45 -27.69 -4.67
CA PRO A 139 -4.61 -27.50 -3.81
C PRO A 139 -4.21 -27.48 -2.33
N ASP A 140 -4.81 -26.58 -1.56
CA ASP A 140 -4.56 -26.43 -0.12
C ASP A 140 -5.10 -27.58 0.74
N HIS A 141 -5.77 -28.54 0.10
CA HIS A 141 -6.37 -29.71 0.71
C HIS A 141 -5.87 -31.01 0.05
N PRO A 142 -5.94 -32.15 0.75
CA PRO A 142 -5.59 -33.44 0.18
C PRO A 142 -6.66 -33.90 -0.83
N VAL A 143 -6.20 -34.39 -1.98
CA VAL A 143 -7.06 -34.96 -3.03
C VAL A 143 -6.84 -36.46 -3.11
N ALA A 144 -7.92 -37.23 -3.23
CA ALA A 144 -7.83 -38.68 -3.33
C ALA A 144 -7.07 -39.12 -4.59
N SER A 145 -6.39 -40.26 -4.48
CA SER A 145 -5.57 -40.83 -5.55
C SER A 145 -6.44 -41.09 -6.80
N SER A 146 -6.05 -40.53 -7.94
CA SER A 146 -6.74 -40.67 -9.24
C SER A 146 -6.49 -42.01 -9.91
N ASP A 147 -5.41 -42.69 -9.55
CA ASP A 147 -4.92 -43.95 -10.12
C ASP A 147 -5.40 -45.21 -9.40
N ARG A 148 -6.05 -45.06 -8.22
CA ARG A 148 -6.53 -46.19 -7.41
C ARG A 148 -8.04 -46.36 -7.47
N PHE A 149 -8.46 -47.61 -7.31
CA PHE A 149 -9.85 -48.04 -7.23
C PHE A 149 -10.23 -48.36 -5.78
N TRP A 150 -11.53 -48.44 -5.51
CA TRP A 150 -12.04 -48.87 -4.21
C TRP A 150 -11.68 -50.34 -4.01
N GLU A 151 -10.83 -50.62 -3.01
CA GLU A 151 -10.41 -51.98 -2.74
C GLU A 151 -11.61 -52.83 -2.27
N ASP A 152 -11.72 -54.04 -2.79
CA ASP A 152 -12.80 -54.96 -2.45
C ASP A 152 -12.58 -55.59 -1.06
N ASP A 153 -13.66 -55.78 -0.30
CA ASP A 153 -13.56 -56.31 1.06
C ASP A 153 -13.01 -57.74 1.08
N THR A 154 -13.23 -58.53 0.02
CA THR A 154 -12.77 -59.92 -0.04
C THR A 154 -11.28 -60.03 -0.33
N SER A 155 -10.67 -59.05 -1.01
CA SER A 155 -9.25 -59.06 -1.33
C SER A 155 -8.37 -58.72 -0.12
N ALA A 156 -8.89 -57.98 0.85
CA ALA A 156 -8.16 -57.61 2.05
C ALA A 156 -8.28 -58.66 3.17
N THR A 157 -7.22 -59.44 3.39
CA THR A 157 -7.15 -60.45 4.47
C THR A 157 -6.51 -59.91 5.76
N HIS A 158 -5.59 -58.96 5.65
CA HIS A 158 -4.87 -58.35 6.77
C HIS A 158 -4.73 -56.84 6.57
N CYS A 159 -4.66 -56.09 7.68
CA CYS A 159 -4.34 -54.67 7.61
C CYS A 159 -2.94 -54.45 7.01
N PRO A 160 -2.77 -53.64 5.95
CA PRO A 160 -1.46 -53.46 5.31
C PRO A 160 -0.45 -52.72 6.20
N GLN A 161 -0.93 -52.01 7.23
CA GLN A 161 -0.08 -51.21 8.12
C GLN A 161 0.39 -51.98 9.37
N CYS A 162 -0.51 -52.67 10.08
CA CYS A 162 -0.16 -53.39 11.32
C CYS A 162 -0.25 -54.91 11.19
N ARG A 163 -0.64 -55.42 10.01
CA ARG A 163 -0.76 -56.85 9.69
C ARG A 163 -1.77 -57.64 10.53
N VAL A 164 -2.64 -56.98 11.31
CA VAL A 164 -3.73 -57.67 12.02
C VAL A 164 -4.67 -58.35 11.01
N PRO A 165 -5.02 -59.63 11.19
CA PRO A 165 -5.99 -60.31 10.35
C PRO A 165 -7.40 -59.73 10.55
N PHE A 166 -8.14 -59.56 9.46
CA PHE A 166 -9.53 -59.13 9.54
C PHE A 166 -10.45 -60.28 9.97
N SER A 167 -11.46 -59.96 10.78
CA SER A 167 -12.44 -60.92 11.31
C SER A 167 -13.78 -60.23 11.57
N LEU A 168 -14.77 -60.97 12.06
CA LEU A 168 -16.07 -60.37 12.46
C LEU A 168 -15.91 -59.30 13.57
N ARG A 169 -14.88 -59.43 14.40
CA ARG A 169 -14.54 -58.48 15.46
C ARG A 169 -13.60 -57.37 14.97
N GLU A 170 -12.58 -57.72 14.19
CA GLU A 170 -11.66 -56.75 13.57
C GLU A 170 -12.14 -56.40 12.15
N ARG A 171 -12.97 -55.36 12.05
CA ARG A 171 -13.65 -54.98 10.82
C ARG A 171 -12.75 -54.19 9.86
N ARG A 172 -13.13 -54.21 8.59
CA ARG A 172 -12.47 -53.50 7.49
C ARG A 172 -12.93 -52.05 7.42
N HIS A 173 -11.99 -51.13 7.18
CA HIS A 173 -12.25 -49.70 7.05
C HIS A 173 -11.43 -49.10 5.91
N HIS A 174 -12.10 -48.55 4.91
CA HIS A 174 -11.43 -47.88 3.78
C HIS A 174 -10.90 -46.50 4.15
N CYS A 175 -9.68 -46.21 3.68
CA CYS A 175 -9.15 -44.86 3.63
C CYS A 175 -9.73 -44.15 2.40
N ARG A 176 -10.34 -42.98 2.57
CA ARG A 176 -10.94 -42.22 1.47
C ARG A 176 -9.94 -41.46 0.59
N LEU A 177 -8.66 -41.44 0.98
CA LEU A 177 -7.60 -40.79 0.23
C LEU A 177 -6.82 -41.77 -0.67
N CYS A 178 -6.45 -42.96 -0.15
CA CYS A 178 -5.72 -43.98 -0.92
C CYS A 178 -6.58 -45.18 -1.35
N LEU A 179 -7.83 -45.25 -0.90
CA LEU A 179 -8.85 -46.25 -1.27
C LEU A 179 -8.58 -47.69 -0.81
N ALA A 180 -7.50 -47.91 -0.05
CA ALA A 180 -7.16 -49.21 0.54
C ALA A 180 -7.87 -49.47 1.88
N ILE A 181 -7.88 -50.74 2.30
CA ILE A 181 -8.55 -51.23 3.52
C ILE A 181 -7.58 -51.34 4.71
N PHE A 182 -8.04 -50.89 5.88
CA PHE A 182 -7.29 -50.87 7.13
C PHE A 182 -8.17 -51.31 8.31
N CYS A 183 -7.54 -51.63 9.45
CA CYS A 183 -8.25 -51.83 10.72
C CYS A 183 -8.69 -50.49 11.34
N ALA A 184 -9.59 -50.53 12.32
CA ALA A 184 -10.14 -49.34 12.97
C ALA A 184 -9.02 -48.45 13.54
N ALA A 185 -8.04 -49.08 14.20
CA ALA A 185 -6.91 -48.37 14.80
C ALA A 185 -6.01 -47.69 13.76
N CYS A 186 -5.80 -48.29 12.59
CA CYS A 186 -4.96 -47.73 11.52
C CYS A 186 -5.70 -46.71 10.64
N CYS A 187 -7.02 -46.60 10.78
CA CYS A 187 -7.89 -45.71 10.00
C CYS A 187 -8.80 -44.86 10.89
N ALA A 188 -8.29 -44.40 12.04
CA ALA A 188 -9.10 -43.66 13.01
C ALA A 188 -9.20 -42.15 12.73
N GLN A 189 -8.31 -41.62 11.89
CA GLN A 189 -8.20 -40.17 11.65
C GLN A 189 -9.18 -39.71 10.57
N VAL A 190 -9.50 -38.41 10.60
CA VAL A 190 -10.36 -37.76 9.60
C VAL A 190 -9.68 -36.51 9.04
N LEU A 191 -9.93 -36.22 7.76
CA LEU A 191 -9.48 -35.02 7.07
C LEU A 191 -10.60 -34.53 6.15
N ASP A 192 -10.62 -33.23 5.85
CA ASP A 192 -11.38 -32.71 4.73
C ASP A 192 -10.66 -33.05 3.44
N VAL A 193 -11.31 -33.86 2.61
CA VAL A 193 -10.73 -34.46 1.39
C VAL A 193 -11.64 -34.14 0.21
N ALA A 194 -11.03 -33.79 -0.92
CA ALA A 194 -11.69 -33.81 -2.23
C ALA A 194 -11.46 -35.19 -2.89
N LEU A 195 -12.52 -35.87 -3.32
CA LEU A 195 -12.36 -37.21 -3.95
C LEU A 195 -11.82 -37.15 -5.39
N CYS A 196 -11.82 -35.97 -6.01
CA CYS A 196 -11.07 -35.62 -7.20
C CYS A 196 -10.81 -34.10 -7.21
N PRO A 197 -9.87 -33.59 -8.03
CA PRO A 197 -9.65 -32.15 -8.17
C PRO A 197 -10.96 -31.38 -8.46
N GLY A 198 -11.17 -30.27 -7.75
CA GLY A 198 -12.37 -29.43 -7.86
C GLY A 198 -13.65 -30.00 -7.23
N ALA A 199 -13.59 -31.21 -6.64
CA ALA A 199 -14.73 -31.77 -5.92
C ALA A 199 -14.98 -31.06 -4.58
N PRO A 200 -16.23 -31.06 -4.07
CA PRO A 200 -16.53 -30.55 -2.74
C PRO A 200 -15.71 -31.24 -1.65
N LEU A 201 -15.25 -30.46 -0.67
CA LEU A 201 -14.58 -31.02 0.50
C LEU A 201 -15.58 -31.74 1.40
N ARG A 202 -15.21 -32.95 1.79
CA ARG A 202 -15.97 -33.75 2.76
C ARG A 202 -15.03 -34.21 3.86
N THR A 203 -15.49 -34.18 5.10
CA THR A 203 -14.78 -34.79 6.22
C THR A 203 -14.83 -36.30 6.07
N GLN A 204 -13.67 -36.91 5.84
CA GLN A 204 -13.55 -38.31 5.45
C GLN A 204 -12.50 -39.02 6.28
N ARG A 205 -12.74 -40.31 6.53
CA ARG A 205 -11.81 -41.19 7.23
C ARG A 205 -10.57 -41.46 6.37
N VAL A 206 -9.40 -41.39 6.99
CA VAL A 206 -8.10 -41.67 6.35
C VAL A 206 -7.22 -42.57 7.20
N CYS A 207 -6.34 -43.34 6.55
CA CYS A 207 -5.33 -44.13 7.25
C CYS A 207 -4.26 -43.22 7.87
N ARG A 208 -3.55 -43.73 8.90
CA ARG A 208 -2.49 -42.97 9.59
C ARG A 208 -1.43 -42.44 8.61
N SER A 209 -1.06 -43.23 7.62
CA SER A 209 -0.04 -42.84 6.61
C SER A 209 -0.51 -41.65 5.76
N CYS A 210 -1.75 -41.70 5.24
CA CYS A 210 -2.35 -40.58 4.51
C CYS A 210 -2.50 -39.33 5.39
N PHE A 211 -2.92 -39.51 6.64
CA PHE A 211 -3.03 -38.40 7.59
C PHE A 211 -1.67 -37.70 7.82
N GLN A 212 -0.63 -38.48 8.11
CA GLN A 212 0.72 -37.96 8.33
C GLN A 212 1.29 -37.28 7.08
N ALA A 213 1.07 -37.84 5.89
CA ALA A 213 1.49 -37.24 4.63
C ALA A 213 0.81 -35.88 4.39
N ALA A 214 -0.51 -35.80 4.55
CA ALA A 214 -1.26 -34.55 4.41
C ALA A 214 -0.84 -33.50 5.46
N TYR A 215 -0.65 -33.92 6.71
CA TYR A 215 -0.17 -33.03 7.77
C TYR A 215 1.22 -32.45 7.47
N ARG A 216 2.17 -33.30 7.04
CA ARG A 216 3.52 -32.87 6.64
C ARG A 216 3.49 -31.92 5.44
N ALA A 217 2.67 -32.22 4.42
CA ALA A 217 2.49 -31.36 3.26
C ALA A 217 1.98 -29.98 3.66
N ARG A 218 0.96 -29.91 4.55
CA ARG A 218 0.45 -28.64 5.10
C ARG A 218 1.54 -27.86 5.84
N LYS A 219 2.27 -28.52 6.74
CA LYS A 219 3.37 -27.87 7.49
C LYS A 219 4.50 -27.36 6.58
N LEU A 220 4.83 -28.09 5.51
CA LEU A 220 5.82 -27.64 4.54
C LEU A 220 5.34 -26.42 3.74
N ARG A 221 4.06 -26.37 3.34
CA ARG A 221 3.49 -25.20 2.66
C ARG A 221 3.51 -23.96 3.56
N GLU A 222 3.12 -24.15 4.82
CA GLU A 222 3.18 -23.12 5.85
C GLU A 222 4.60 -22.55 6.01
N ALA A 223 5.59 -23.42 6.22
CA ALA A 223 6.98 -23.02 6.37
C ALA A 223 7.51 -22.29 5.11
N LYS A 224 7.16 -22.76 3.91
CA LYS A 224 7.51 -22.05 2.66
C LYS A 224 6.82 -20.70 2.53
N ARG A 225 5.62 -20.51 3.09
CA ARG A 225 4.94 -19.22 3.10
C ARG A 225 5.65 -18.25 4.02
N ILE A 226 5.86 -18.63 5.28
CA ILE A 226 6.55 -17.78 6.28
C ILE A 226 7.97 -17.46 5.83
N SER A 227 8.69 -18.41 5.22
CA SER A 227 10.04 -18.14 4.69
C SER A 227 10.05 -17.08 3.60
N ARG A 228 9.02 -17.01 2.76
CA ARG A 228 8.89 -15.96 1.73
C ARG A 228 8.51 -14.62 2.36
N GLU A 229 7.58 -14.63 3.30
CA GLU A 229 7.22 -13.43 4.07
C GLU A 229 8.42 -12.83 4.82
N ASN A 230 9.29 -13.68 5.39
CA ASN A 230 10.51 -13.22 6.04
C ASN A 230 11.50 -12.57 5.06
N GLN A 231 11.70 -13.16 3.88
CA GLN A 231 12.56 -12.58 2.84
C GLN A 231 12.02 -11.22 2.36
N ASP A 232 10.70 -11.10 2.20
CA ASP A 232 10.05 -9.84 1.83
C ASP A 232 10.22 -8.79 2.94
N LEU A 233 10.00 -9.14 4.22
CA LEU A 233 10.25 -8.23 5.34
C LEU A 233 11.70 -7.75 5.40
N GLU A 234 12.69 -8.62 5.16
CA GLU A 234 14.10 -8.21 5.09
C GLU A 234 14.35 -7.22 3.96
N GLN A 235 13.79 -7.47 2.77
CA GLN A 235 13.90 -6.55 1.63
C GLN A 235 13.25 -5.20 1.94
N GLN A 236 12.08 -5.20 2.59
CA GLN A 236 11.40 -3.98 3.01
C GLN A 236 12.19 -3.21 4.06
N ILE A 237 12.82 -3.88 5.03
CA ILE A 237 13.71 -3.22 6.00
C ILE A 237 14.87 -2.55 5.26
N CYS A 238 15.58 -3.29 4.40
CA CYS A 238 16.68 -2.75 3.60
C CYS A 238 16.26 -1.53 2.77
N ALA A 239 15.08 -1.60 2.13
CA ALA A 239 14.54 -0.51 1.33
C ALA A 239 14.25 0.75 2.17
N VAL A 240 13.62 0.60 3.34
CA VAL A 240 13.36 1.71 4.27
C VAL A 240 14.67 2.37 4.72
N LEU A 241 15.66 1.56 5.12
CA LEU A 241 16.96 2.06 5.56
C LEU A 241 17.71 2.78 4.42
N ALA A 242 17.66 2.25 3.20
CA ALA A 242 18.30 2.86 2.03
C ALA A 242 17.64 4.19 1.65
N ALA A 243 16.30 4.24 1.60
CA ALA A 243 15.55 5.45 1.32
C ALA A 243 15.80 6.53 2.38
N ALA A 244 15.81 6.14 3.66
CA ALA A 244 16.12 7.06 4.76
C ALA A 244 17.54 7.64 4.65
N LYS A 245 18.54 6.80 4.33
CA LYS A 245 19.93 7.26 4.11
C LYS A 245 20.04 8.23 2.94
N GLN A 246 19.37 7.96 1.83
CA GLN A 246 19.38 8.85 0.67
C GLN A 246 18.70 10.19 0.98
N ALA A 247 17.54 10.16 1.62
CA ALA A 247 16.83 11.37 2.03
C ALA A 247 17.63 12.19 3.04
N LEU A 248 18.29 11.53 4.00
CA LEU A 248 19.17 12.17 4.97
C LEU A 248 20.33 12.88 4.27
N ALA A 249 21.01 12.22 3.33
CA ALA A 249 22.13 12.81 2.60
C ALA A 249 21.71 14.08 1.83
N ALA A 250 20.54 14.05 1.18
CA ALA A 250 19.99 15.22 0.50
C ALA A 250 19.69 16.37 1.48
N LYS A 251 19.07 16.07 2.64
CA LYS A 251 18.79 17.07 3.68
C LYS A 251 20.07 17.66 4.29
N GLN A 252 21.10 16.84 4.49
CA GLN A 252 22.40 17.31 5.00
C GLN A 252 23.09 18.25 4.02
N GLN A 253 23.01 17.97 2.71
CA GLN A 253 23.53 18.89 1.70
C GLN A 253 22.79 20.24 1.74
N GLU A 254 21.46 20.20 1.81
CA GLU A 254 20.66 21.43 1.93
C GLU A 254 20.99 22.21 3.22
N GLU A 255 21.19 21.51 4.33
CA GLU A 255 21.58 22.13 5.61
C GLU A 255 22.91 22.88 5.46
N GLN A 256 23.89 22.28 4.80
CA GLN A 256 25.20 22.91 4.54
C GLN A 256 25.05 24.20 3.71
N GLU A 257 24.21 24.18 2.67
CA GLU A 257 23.94 25.35 1.83
C GLU A 257 23.24 26.46 2.63
N LEU A 258 22.23 26.12 3.42
CA LEU A 258 21.52 27.09 4.26
C LEU A 258 22.40 27.66 5.37
N ARG A 259 23.27 26.86 5.97
CA ARG A 259 24.26 27.33 6.95
C ARG A 259 25.24 28.33 6.31
N ALA A 260 25.70 28.08 5.08
CA ALA A 260 26.55 29.03 4.36
C ALA A 260 25.82 30.35 4.11
N LEU A 261 24.56 30.30 3.66
CA LEU A 261 23.72 31.49 3.48
C LEU A 261 23.47 32.24 4.79
N ALA A 262 23.29 31.52 5.90
CA ALA A 262 23.11 32.13 7.22
C ALA A 262 24.39 32.86 7.69
N ILE A 263 25.58 32.31 7.41
CA ILE A 263 26.85 32.98 7.69
C ILE A 263 26.98 34.26 6.86
N ASP A 264 26.70 34.18 5.56
CA ASP A 264 26.76 35.33 4.65
C ASP A 264 25.76 36.43 5.04
N ALA A 265 24.59 36.04 5.57
CA ALA A 265 23.60 36.96 6.13
C ALA A 265 24.00 37.54 7.50
N GLY A 266 25.05 37.01 8.15
CA GLY A 266 25.50 37.44 9.47
C GLY A 266 24.62 36.95 10.63
N CYS A 267 24.02 35.76 10.50
CA CYS A 267 23.29 35.10 11.58
C CYS A 267 24.25 34.55 12.65
N ASP A 268 23.83 34.58 13.92
CA ASP A 268 24.53 33.86 14.99
C ASP A 268 24.12 32.39 14.96
N LEU A 269 24.91 31.57 14.26
CA LEU A 269 24.67 30.14 14.14
C LEU A 269 24.70 29.41 15.48
N LYS A 270 25.49 29.88 16.45
CA LYS A 270 25.62 29.20 17.74
C LYS A 270 24.34 29.38 18.56
N ALA A 271 23.82 30.61 18.61
CA ALA A 271 22.54 30.87 19.25
C ALA A 271 21.38 30.12 18.56
N LEU A 272 21.44 29.98 17.22
CA LEU A 272 20.46 29.23 16.45
C LEU A 272 20.51 27.73 16.76
N ASP A 273 21.70 27.13 16.76
CA ASP A 273 21.89 25.71 17.10
C ASP A 273 21.42 25.44 18.54
N ASP A 274 21.73 26.31 19.50
CA ASP A 274 21.25 26.20 20.90
C ASP A 274 19.72 26.29 21.00
N ALA A 275 19.07 27.12 20.17
CA ALA A 275 17.61 27.25 20.12
C ALA A 275 16.94 26.00 19.52
N ILE A 276 17.47 25.49 18.40
CA ILE A 276 17.00 24.26 17.75
C ILE A 276 17.11 23.08 18.72
N GLN A 277 18.26 22.99 19.40
CA GLN A 277 18.56 21.99 20.41
C GLN A 277 17.57 22.03 21.58
N LYS A 278 17.21 23.22 22.06
CA LYS A 278 16.26 23.42 23.16
C LYS A 278 14.83 23.06 22.78
N GLN A 279 14.42 23.32 21.53
CA GLN A 279 13.08 22.96 21.04
C GLN A 279 12.91 21.45 20.80
N HIS A 280 13.95 20.76 20.32
CA HIS A 280 13.82 19.38 19.83
C HIS A 280 14.42 18.31 20.76
N GLY A 281 15.10 18.71 21.84
CA GLY A 281 15.48 17.83 22.95
C GLY A 281 16.37 16.64 22.55
N GLY A 282 17.68 16.85 22.42
CA GLY A 282 18.66 15.76 22.28
C GLY A 282 19.91 16.22 21.55
N SER A 283 21.10 15.71 21.91
CA SER A 283 22.44 16.16 21.40
C SER A 283 22.46 16.47 19.89
N PRO A 284 23.35 17.41 19.46
CA PRO A 284 23.58 17.68 18.04
C PRO A 284 23.69 16.39 17.26
N ILE A 285 23.07 16.36 16.09
CA ILE A 285 23.06 15.21 15.20
C ILE A 285 24.46 15.06 14.61
N ASP A 286 25.38 14.48 15.38
CA ASP A 286 26.69 14.10 14.88
C ASP A 286 26.53 12.89 13.96
N SER A 287 27.29 12.83 12.86
CA SER A 287 27.21 11.76 11.87
C SER A 287 27.38 10.34 12.48
N ALA A 288 28.05 10.23 13.63
CA ALA A 288 28.23 8.98 14.37
C ALA A 288 26.99 8.54 15.18
N ALA A 289 26.18 9.48 15.68
CA ALA A 289 24.94 9.17 16.40
C ALA A 289 23.84 8.68 15.43
N MET A 290 23.83 9.19 14.19
CA MET A 290 22.89 8.80 13.12
C MET A 290 23.10 7.36 12.63
N ALA A 291 24.35 6.89 12.60
CA ALA A 291 24.68 5.51 12.26
C ALA A 291 24.18 4.50 13.31
N MET A 292 24.06 4.91 14.58
CA MET A 292 23.46 4.08 15.64
C MET A 292 21.94 4.00 15.57
N GLU A 293 21.26 5.00 14.97
CA GLU A 293 19.80 5.02 14.91
C GLU A 293 19.23 4.03 13.87
N LEU A 294 19.99 3.67 12.83
CA LEU A 294 19.55 2.80 11.74
C LEU A 294 20.34 1.47 11.69
N PRO A 295 20.01 0.47 12.55
CA PRO A 295 20.74 -0.80 12.62
C PRO A 295 20.54 -1.64 11.36
N ALA A 296 21.56 -2.42 11.01
CA ALA A 296 21.45 -3.44 9.97
C ALA A 296 20.41 -4.51 10.38
N PRO A 297 19.59 -5.01 9.44
CA PRO A 297 18.68 -6.10 9.76
C PRO A 297 19.48 -7.32 10.24
N PRO A 298 18.98 -8.05 11.26
CA PRO A 298 19.59 -9.32 11.64
C PRO A 298 19.54 -10.26 10.43
N ALA A 299 20.64 -10.97 10.15
CA ALA A 299 20.70 -11.91 9.04
C ALA A 299 19.72 -13.08 9.30
N ALA A 300 18.53 -13.08 8.71
CA ALA A 300 17.56 -14.15 8.90
C ALA A 300 17.81 -15.30 7.92
N HIS A 301 19.05 -15.79 7.83
CA HIS A 301 19.39 -16.90 6.95
C HIS A 301 20.33 -17.90 7.61
N ARG A 302 19.74 -18.91 8.26
CA ARG A 302 20.41 -20.22 8.38
C ARG A 302 19.48 -21.44 8.47
N PHE A 303 18.19 -21.29 8.17
CA PHE A 303 17.26 -22.42 8.18
C PHE A 303 16.87 -22.78 6.75
N ALA A 304 17.60 -23.74 6.19
CA ALA A 304 17.25 -24.35 4.92
C ALA A 304 15.90 -25.10 5.08
N PRO A 305 14.90 -24.87 4.22
CA PRO A 305 13.58 -25.52 4.31
C PRO A 305 13.59 -27.04 4.11
N THR A 306 14.76 -27.64 3.92
CA THR A 306 14.95 -29.06 3.65
C THR A 306 14.71 -29.93 4.89
N GLN A 307 14.69 -29.35 6.09
CA GLN A 307 14.44 -30.07 7.35
C GLN A 307 13.11 -29.65 7.98
N THR A 308 12.08 -30.48 7.81
CA THR A 308 10.75 -30.32 8.42
C THR A 308 10.75 -30.79 9.89
N SER A 309 11.65 -30.27 10.73
CA SER A 309 11.55 -30.49 12.17
C SER A 309 10.54 -29.49 12.77
N VAL A 310 9.89 -29.86 13.87
CA VAL A 310 9.01 -28.92 14.60
C VAL A 310 9.82 -27.70 15.09
N GLU A 311 11.08 -27.92 15.41
CA GLU A 311 12.03 -26.89 15.84
C GLU A 311 12.33 -25.86 14.74
N SER A 312 12.53 -26.30 13.49
CA SER A 312 12.77 -25.38 12.37
C SER A 312 11.53 -24.53 12.05
N SER A 313 10.33 -25.08 12.19
CA SER A 313 9.07 -24.33 12.03
C SER A 313 8.92 -23.25 13.09
N ASN A 314 9.19 -23.58 14.36
CA ASN A 314 9.07 -22.62 15.47
C ASN A 314 10.12 -21.50 15.37
N GLN A 315 11.34 -21.84 14.95
CA GLN A 315 12.40 -20.85 14.73
C GLN A 315 12.03 -19.89 13.59
N LEU A 316 11.40 -20.39 12.53
CA LEU A 316 10.96 -19.57 11.41
C LEU A 316 9.84 -18.59 11.82
N GLU A 317 8.88 -19.04 12.63
CA GLU A 317 7.84 -18.19 13.20
C GLU A 317 8.41 -17.12 14.16
N LEU A 318 9.40 -17.48 14.98
CA LEU A 318 10.08 -16.52 15.85
C LEU A 318 10.82 -15.46 15.03
N ALA A 319 11.56 -15.87 14.00
CA ALA A 319 12.25 -14.95 13.08
C ALA A 319 11.26 -13.99 12.41
N HIS A 320 10.09 -14.48 11.98
CA HIS A 320 9.03 -13.64 11.41
C HIS A 320 8.60 -12.53 12.38
N ARG A 321 8.33 -12.86 13.65
CA ARG A 321 7.96 -11.87 14.67
C ARG A 321 9.06 -10.83 14.91
N GLN A 322 10.32 -11.28 14.95
CA GLN A 322 11.48 -10.40 15.14
C GLN A 322 11.66 -9.44 13.95
N LEU A 323 11.50 -9.92 12.72
CA LEU A 323 11.57 -9.11 11.51
C LEU A 323 10.43 -8.08 11.44
N THR A 324 9.20 -8.48 11.76
CA THR A 324 8.06 -7.55 11.81
C THR A 324 8.29 -6.41 12.80
N MET A 325 8.82 -6.71 14.00
CA MET A 325 9.20 -5.68 14.97
C MET A 325 10.35 -4.81 14.46
N SER A 326 11.37 -5.41 13.85
CA SER A 326 12.53 -4.70 13.28
C SER A 326 12.11 -3.74 12.17
N PHE A 327 11.17 -4.15 11.31
CA PHE A 327 10.60 -3.30 10.28
C PHE A 327 9.89 -2.09 10.86
N LYS A 328 9.01 -2.28 11.85
CA LYS A 328 8.35 -1.17 12.53
C LYS A 328 9.34 -0.23 13.22
N MET A 329 10.36 -0.77 13.87
CA MET A 329 11.42 0.04 14.47
C MET A 329 12.19 0.84 13.43
N ALA A 330 12.56 0.24 12.30
CA ALA A 330 13.25 0.92 11.21
C ALA A 330 12.41 2.08 10.65
N GLN A 331 11.12 1.87 10.40
CA GLN A 331 10.20 2.91 9.94
C GLN A 331 10.14 4.09 10.93
N VAL A 332 9.92 3.80 12.22
CA VAL A 332 9.79 4.85 13.25
C VAL A 332 11.09 5.64 13.42
N ARG A 333 12.25 4.95 13.43
CA ARG A 333 13.55 5.62 13.57
C ARG A 333 13.88 6.47 12.36
N ALA A 334 13.66 5.95 11.15
CA ALA A 334 13.83 6.72 9.91
C ALA A 334 12.96 7.99 9.89
N HIS A 335 11.67 7.87 10.26
CA HIS A 335 10.76 9.01 10.28
C HIS A 335 11.21 10.06 11.30
N ARG A 336 11.47 9.68 12.55
CA ARG A 336 11.94 10.61 13.59
C ARG A 336 13.22 11.35 13.20
N LEU A 337 14.15 10.65 12.56
CA LEU A 337 15.41 11.21 12.10
C LEU A 337 15.19 12.24 10.98
N LEU A 338 14.33 11.94 10.00
CA LEU A 338 14.00 12.88 8.93
C LEU A 338 13.20 14.09 9.45
N ASP A 339 12.28 13.89 10.41
CA ASP A 339 11.52 14.98 11.02
C ASP A 339 12.42 15.96 11.77
N LYS A 340 13.42 15.46 12.50
CA LYS A 340 14.44 16.31 13.16
C LYS A 340 15.22 17.13 12.14
N MET A 341 15.59 16.54 11.00
CA MET A 341 16.29 17.25 9.93
C MET A 341 15.38 18.30 9.28
N ASP A 342 14.12 17.99 9.04
CA ASP A 342 13.14 18.94 8.50
C ASP A 342 12.93 20.15 9.42
N ALA A 343 12.87 19.92 10.74
CA ALA A 343 12.79 21.01 11.70
C ALA A 343 14.05 21.89 11.70
N THR A 344 15.23 21.28 11.59
CA THR A 344 16.52 22.00 11.49
C THR A 344 16.57 22.86 10.24
N LEU A 345 16.20 22.30 9.08
CA LEU A 345 16.13 23.03 7.81
C LEU A 345 15.11 24.18 7.87
N ALA A 346 13.94 23.96 8.48
CA ALA A 346 12.93 24.99 8.64
C ALA A 346 13.46 26.18 9.48
N ALA A 347 14.10 25.89 10.61
CA ALA A 347 14.70 26.92 11.47
C ALA A 347 15.81 27.71 10.76
N LEU A 348 16.67 27.04 9.99
CA LEU A 348 17.70 27.70 9.18
C LEU A 348 17.10 28.60 8.10
N ARG A 349 16.11 28.11 7.34
CA ARG A 349 15.41 28.92 6.32
C ARG A 349 14.75 30.15 6.93
N GLU A 350 14.10 29.99 8.08
CA GLU A 350 13.47 31.10 8.79
C GLU A 350 14.50 32.13 9.24
N ALA A 351 15.61 31.71 9.86
CA ALA A 351 16.67 32.60 10.30
C ALA A 351 17.29 33.41 9.14
N VAL A 352 17.59 32.75 8.01
CA VAL A 352 18.09 33.40 6.79
C VAL A 352 17.09 34.43 6.27
N ASN A 353 15.81 34.06 6.16
CA ASN A 353 14.77 34.95 5.66
C ASN A 353 14.58 36.18 6.56
N VAL A 354 14.51 35.99 7.88
CA VAL A 354 14.37 37.08 8.84
C VAL A 354 15.56 38.01 8.75
N LYS A 355 16.79 37.49 8.74
CA LYS A 355 18.00 38.31 8.65
C LYS A 355 18.07 39.07 7.32
N SER A 356 17.77 38.42 6.20
CA SER A 356 17.67 39.07 4.88
C SER A 356 16.64 40.20 4.87
N LEU A 357 15.50 40.03 5.55
CA LEU A 357 14.47 41.06 5.65
C LEU A 357 14.93 42.24 6.53
N LEU A 358 15.61 41.96 7.64
CA LEU A 358 16.15 42.98 8.55
C LEU A 358 17.24 43.84 7.88
N SER A 359 18.11 43.21 7.10
CA SER A 359 19.22 43.87 6.40
C SER A 359 18.82 44.48 5.05
N SER A 360 17.57 44.30 4.61
CA SER A 360 17.07 44.90 3.37
C SER A 360 17.16 46.43 3.40
N PRO A 361 17.78 47.07 2.39
CA PRO A 361 17.91 48.53 2.33
C PRO A 361 16.56 49.26 2.23
N ARG A 362 15.48 48.53 1.90
CA ARG A 362 14.12 49.06 1.85
C ARG A 362 13.48 49.20 3.22
N PHE A 363 13.80 48.28 4.13
CA PHE A 363 13.19 48.20 5.46
C PHE A 363 14.14 48.69 6.57
N GLU A 364 15.45 48.55 6.41
CA GLU A 364 16.49 49.04 7.34
C GLU A 364 16.20 48.73 8.82
N LEU A 365 15.52 47.60 9.11
CA LEU A 365 15.05 47.25 10.45
C LEU A 365 16.21 46.87 11.37
N GLU A 366 17.30 46.33 10.82
CA GLU A 366 18.50 46.01 11.58
C GLU A 366 19.07 47.22 12.33
N ARG A 367 19.03 48.42 11.73
CA ARG A 367 19.48 49.67 12.39
C ARG A 367 18.39 50.33 13.23
N LEU A 368 17.12 49.96 13.04
CA LEU A 368 16.02 50.41 13.91
C LEU A 368 16.15 49.77 15.30
N TYR A 369 16.38 48.46 15.34
CA TYR A 369 16.52 47.68 16.59
C TYR A 369 17.97 47.50 17.04
N GLY A 370 18.93 48.07 16.32
CA GLY A 370 20.35 48.00 16.67
C GLY A 370 20.68 48.73 17.99
N PRO A 371 21.87 48.47 18.59
CA PRO A 371 22.29 49.12 19.81
C PRO A 371 22.24 50.65 19.70
N GLY A 372 21.59 51.29 20.67
CA GLY A 372 21.39 52.76 20.66
C GLY A 372 20.27 53.26 19.74
N LEU A 373 19.54 52.35 19.06
CA LEU A 373 18.36 52.64 18.24
C LEU A 373 18.56 53.80 17.22
N PRO A 374 19.66 53.83 16.44
CA PRO A 374 20.05 55.00 15.66
C PRO A 374 18.99 55.39 14.61
N HIS A 375 18.35 54.40 13.97
CA HIS A 375 17.30 54.70 13.00
C HIS A 375 15.99 55.12 13.65
N LEU A 376 15.71 54.77 14.91
CA LEU A 376 14.53 55.27 15.61
C LEU A 376 14.62 56.79 15.76
N SER A 377 15.76 57.28 16.24
CA SER A 377 16.02 58.72 16.35
C SER A 377 15.92 59.41 14.99
N LEU A 378 16.44 58.78 13.93
CA LEU A 378 16.31 59.27 12.56
C LEU A 378 14.85 59.35 12.10
N ARG A 379 14.02 58.32 12.34
CA ARG A 379 12.60 58.33 11.96
C ARG A 379 11.80 59.38 12.73
N CYS A 380 12.07 59.54 14.02
CA CYS A 380 11.48 60.62 14.83
C CYS A 380 11.86 62.01 14.29
N PHE A 381 13.13 62.21 13.91
CA PHE A 381 13.56 63.46 13.27
C PHE A 381 12.88 63.68 11.91
N GLN A 382 12.78 62.65 11.08
CA GLN A 382 12.08 62.71 9.79
C GLN A 382 10.61 63.11 9.98
N LEU A 383 9.91 62.51 10.95
CA LEU A 383 8.54 62.88 11.28
C LEU A 383 8.43 64.33 11.74
N ALA A 384 9.33 64.79 12.62
CA ALA A 384 9.36 66.20 13.05
C ALA A 384 9.55 67.18 11.88
N ARG A 385 10.40 66.84 10.92
CA ARG A 385 10.58 67.64 9.69
C ARG A 385 9.35 67.61 8.80
N LEU A 386 8.69 66.46 8.66
CA LEU A 386 7.45 66.34 7.90
C LEU A 386 6.31 67.13 8.55
N LEU A 387 6.19 67.11 9.88
CA LEU A 387 5.25 67.95 10.62
C LEU A 387 5.45 69.42 10.33
N HIS A 388 6.70 69.88 10.30
CA HIS A 388 7.03 71.28 9.99
C HIS A 388 6.59 71.72 8.58
N VAL A 389 6.58 70.79 7.63
CA VAL A 389 6.20 71.05 6.23
C VAL A 389 4.69 70.96 6.03
N HIS A 390 4.05 69.92 6.57
CA HIS A 390 2.66 69.59 6.27
C HIS A 390 1.66 70.07 7.35
N LEU A 391 2.09 70.13 8.62
CA LEU A 391 1.24 70.45 9.79
C LEU A 391 1.90 71.53 10.65
N ARG A 392 2.24 72.67 10.03
CA ARG A 392 3.02 73.74 10.66
C ARG A 392 2.47 74.26 11.99
N PRO A 393 1.14 74.49 12.16
CA PRO A 393 0.60 74.90 13.46
C PRO A 393 0.92 73.91 14.59
N LEU A 394 0.91 72.61 14.29
CA LEU A 394 1.23 71.56 15.26
C LEU A 394 2.73 71.54 15.59
N SER A 395 3.58 71.70 14.57
CA SER A 395 5.03 71.81 14.74
C SER A 395 5.42 73.01 15.60
N ASP A 396 4.80 74.17 15.38
CA ASP A 396 5.11 75.39 16.13
C ASP A 396 4.65 75.24 17.59
N HIS A 397 3.48 74.63 17.84
CA HIS A 397 3.02 74.31 19.18
C HIS A 397 3.99 73.40 19.92
N PHE A 398 4.39 72.27 19.33
CA PHE A 398 5.37 71.35 19.94
C PHE A 398 6.70 72.01 20.27
N GLN A 399 7.16 72.98 19.47
CA GLN A 399 8.37 73.76 19.79
C GLN A 399 8.16 74.70 20.98
N VAL A 400 7.00 75.36 21.06
CA VAL A 400 6.68 76.29 22.16
C VAL A 400 6.60 75.56 23.50
N ILE A 401 6.04 74.35 23.53
CA ILE A 401 5.90 73.56 24.76
C ILE A 401 7.06 72.57 24.98
N ASP A 402 8.11 72.63 24.16
CA ASP A 402 9.26 71.72 24.16
C ASP A 402 8.87 70.23 24.21
N PHE A 403 7.88 69.84 23.39
CA PHE A 403 7.37 68.47 23.31
C PHE A 403 8.10 67.66 22.24
N PRO A 404 8.95 66.69 22.61
CA PRO A 404 9.61 65.83 21.64
C PRO A 404 8.64 64.76 21.09
N ILE A 405 8.44 64.76 19.77
CA ILE A 405 7.53 63.81 19.09
C ILE A 405 7.89 62.33 19.34
N SER A 406 9.14 62.04 19.72
CA SER A 406 9.58 60.70 20.09
C SER A 406 8.81 60.10 21.26
N ILE A 407 8.21 60.90 22.13
CA ILE A 407 7.38 60.39 23.26
C ILE A 407 6.23 59.53 22.74
N VAL A 408 5.61 59.91 21.61
CA VAL A 408 4.45 59.19 21.03
C VAL A 408 4.84 58.34 19.83
N ALA A 409 5.81 58.78 19.03
CA ALA A 409 6.19 58.08 17.80
C ALA A 409 7.04 56.82 18.04
N THR A 410 7.66 56.66 19.22
CA THR A 410 8.50 55.50 19.51
C THR A 410 7.72 54.19 19.46
N GLY A 411 6.54 54.14 20.10
CA GLY A 411 5.67 52.95 20.06
C GLY A 411 5.24 52.58 18.65
N TRP A 412 4.89 53.59 17.84
CA TRP A 412 4.47 53.40 16.45
C TRP A 412 5.58 52.83 15.59
N PHE A 413 6.78 53.39 15.66
CA PHE A 413 7.89 52.99 14.80
C PHE A 413 8.53 51.68 15.25
N MET A 414 8.67 51.45 16.55
CA MET A 414 9.26 50.20 17.07
C MET A 414 8.36 48.98 16.83
N THR A 415 7.06 49.19 16.66
CA THR A 415 6.10 48.09 16.43
C THR A 415 5.52 48.11 15.02
N LEU A 416 5.89 49.08 14.18
CA LEU A 416 5.27 49.29 12.86
C LEU A 416 3.74 49.35 12.94
N PHE A 417 3.22 49.96 14.00
CA PHE A 417 1.80 50.01 14.41
C PHE A 417 1.14 48.67 14.79
N SER A 418 1.89 47.57 14.90
CA SER A 418 1.33 46.27 15.28
C SER A 418 0.92 46.16 16.76
N ASN A 419 1.25 47.15 17.60
CA ASN A 419 0.79 47.20 18.99
C ASN A 419 -0.68 47.59 19.16
N MET A 420 -1.37 48.01 18.08
CA MET A 420 -2.79 48.36 18.07
C MET A 420 -3.18 49.48 19.05
N GLU A 421 -2.22 50.27 19.54
CA GLU A 421 -2.50 51.40 20.42
C GLU A 421 -3.16 52.56 19.65
N ALA A 422 -2.65 52.84 18.45
CA ALA A 422 -3.11 53.96 17.64
C ALA A 422 -4.14 53.57 16.56
N LEU A 423 -4.18 52.30 16.14
CA LEU A 423 -4.95 51.83 14.99
C LEU A 423 -5.77 50.58 15.34
N SER A 424 -6.91 50.40 14.69
CA SER A 424 -7.66 49.13 14.76
C SER A 424 -6.91 48.02 14.03
N TYR A 425 -7.24 46.76 14.34
CA TYR A 425 -6.63 45.58 13.73
C TYR A 425 -6.65 45.64 12.19
N ASP A 426 -7.81 45.94 11.60
CA ASP A 426 -7.98 45.97 10.14
C ASP A 426 -7.10 47.02 9.48
N VAL A 427 -6.97 48.19 10.10
CA VAL A 427 -6.13 49.29 9.61
C VAL A 427 -4.65 48.96 9.77
N ALA A 428 -4.25 48.39 10.91
CA ALA A 428 -2.87 48.02 11.16
C ALA A 428 -2.36 46.93 10.21
N VAL A 429 -3.19 45.93 9.86
CA VAL A 429 -2.85 44.91 8.84
C VAL A 429 -2.56 45.58 7.50
N LEU A 430 -3.42 46.50 7.05
CA LEU A 430 -3.24 47.21 5.78
C LEU A 430 -2.04 48.15 5.77
N VAL A 431 -1.75 48.80 6.91
CA VAL A 431 -0.55 49.61 7.09
C VAL A 431 0.70 48.73 7.03
N PHE A 432 0.66 47.53 7.61
CA PHE A 432 1.76 46.57 7.57
C PHE A 432 1.97 46.01 6.15
N GLU A 433 0.91 45.66 5.43
CA GLU A 433 0.99 45.30 4.01
C GLU A 433 1.58 46.45 3.18
N GLY A 434 1.09 47.67 3.39
CA GLY A 434 1.63 48.87 2.76
C GLY A 434 3.11 49.09 3.11
N PHE A 435 3.56 48.76 4.31
CA PHE A 435 4.97 48.79 4.70
C PHE A 435 5.80 47.76 3.91
N ILE A 436 5.29 46.54 3.72
CA ILE A 436 5.95 45.54 2.86
C ILE A 436 6.14 46.10 1.44
N PHE A 437 5.13 46.79 0.88
CA PHE A 437 5.15 47.31 -0.50
C PHE A 437 5.79 48.69 -0.71
N LYS A 438 5.81 49.56 0.29
CA LYS A 438 6.29 50.96 0.17
C LYS A 438 7.39 51.32 1.17
N GLY A 439 7.74 50.42 2.08
CA GLY A 439 8.73 50.64 3.14
C GLY A 439 8.30 51.75 4.12
N TRP A 440 9.28 52.43 4.70
CA TRP A 440 9.08 53.48 5.71
C TRP A 440 8.18 54.64 5.29
N LYS A 441 7.99 54.85 3.99
CA LYS A 441 7.06 55.87 3.49
C LYS A 441 5.65 55.64 4.03
N GLN A 442 5.15 54.40 4.03
CA GLN A 442 3.82 54.08 4.53
C GLN A 442 3.67 54.41 6.02
N ILE A 443 4.66 54.05 6.84
CA ILE A 443 4.64 54.27 8.28
C ILE A 443 4.64 55.77 8.61
N LEU A 444 5.47 56.57 7.94
CA LEU A 444 5.53 58.01 8.12
C LEU A 444 4.24 58.71 7.66
N GLN A 445 3.66 58.28 6.53
CA GLN A 445 2.38 58.82 6.05
C GLN A 445 1.23 58.52 7.03
N THR A 446 1.16 57.29 7.54
CA THR A 446 0.17 56.91 8.56
C THR A 446 0.35 57.73 9.84
N ALA A 447 1.58 57.95 10.31
CA ALA A 447 1.85 58.82 11.47
C ALA A 447 1.37 60.27 11.25
N LEU A 448 1.57 60.82 10.04
CA LEU A 448 1.06 62.17 9.70
C LEU A 448 -0.47 62.22 9.69
N VAL A 449 -1.14 61.21 9.12
CA VAL A 449 -2.61 61.12 9.12
C VAL A 449 -3.16 61.12 10.55
N ILE A 450 -2.55 60.36 11.45
CA ILE A 450 -2.93 60.32 12.87
C ILE A 450 -2.78 61.71 13.50
N LEU A 451 -1.65 62.38 13.30
CA LEU A 451 -1.35 63.69 13.89
C LEU A 451 -2.23 64.81 13.31
N GLU A 452 -2.60 64.71 12.03
CA GLU A 452 -3.54 65.63 11.39
C GLU A 452 -4.95 65.50 11.98
N GLU A 453 -5.42 64.27 12.19
CA GLU A 453 -6.74 64.04 12.81
C GLU A 453 -6.80 64.56 14.25
N LEU A 454 -5.71 64.43 14.98
CA LEU A 454 -5.60 64.91 16.37
C LEU A 454 -5.13 66.37 16.48
N GLN A 455 -4.97 67.09 15.36
CA GLN A 455 -4.38 68.43 15.38
C GLN A 455 -5.13 69.39 16.31
N LYS A 456 -6.47 69.42 16.25
CA LYS A 456 -7.30 70.30 17.09
C LYS A 456 -7.17 70.00 18.58
N PRO A 457 -7.36 68.77 19.06
CA PRO A 457 -7.21 68.46 20.48
C PRO A 457 -5.77 68.69 20.96
N ILE A 458 -4.74 68.35 20.17
CA ILE A 458 -3.35 68.57 20.57
C ILE A 458 -3.03 70.07 20.77
N LEU A 459 -3.52 70.94 19.88
CA LEU A 459 -3.32 72.40 20.01
C LEU A 459 -4.00 73.00 21.25
N ALA A 460 -5.00 72.30 21.81
CA ALA A 460 -5.69 72.71 23.03
C ALA A 460 -5.06 72.11 24.32
N SER A 461 -4.07 71.22 24.18
CA SER A 461 -3.49 70.47 25.29
C SER A 461 -2.11 70.97 25.71
N SER A 462 -1.82 70.78 27.00
CA SER A 462 -0.50 70.98 27.61
C SER A 462 0.40 69.74 27.44
N PHE A 463 1.69 69.88 27.76
CA PHE A 463 2.69 68.81 27.64
C PHE A 463 2.24 67.46 28.22
N ASP A 464 1.68 67.46 29.44
CA ASP A 464 1.29 66.23 30.16
C ASP A 464 -0.01 65.58 29.63
N GLU A 465 -0.82 66.33 28.90
CA GLU A 465 -2.13 65.88 28.38
C GLU A 465 -1.98 65.20 27.01
N ILE A 466 -1.01 65.63 26.21
CA ILE A 466 -0.81 65.15 24.84
C ILE A 466 -0.65 63.63 24.76
N PRO A 467 0.19 62.96 25.59
CA PRO A 467 0.31 61.50 25.54
C PRO A 467 -1.01 60.77 25.81
N ARG A 468 -1.90 61.34 26.64
CA ARG A 468 -3.20 60.72 26.98
C ARG A 468 -4.14 60.66 25.79
N LEU A 469 -4.09 61.66 24.91
CA LEU A 469 -4.88 61.69 23.67
C LEU A 469 -4.59 60.47 22.77
N PHE A 470 -3.38 59.91 22.84
CA PHE A 470 -2.99 58.75 22.05
C PHE A 470 -3.37 57.41 22.70
N TYR A 471 -3.60 57.38 24.02
CA TYR A 471 -4.20 56.21 24.67
C TYR A 471 -5.69 56.08 24.33
N ASP A 472 -6.41 57.20 24.29
CA ASP A 472 -7.85 57.26 23.97
C ASP A 472 -8.11 57.77 22.55
N ILE A 473 -7.25 57.38 21.60
CA ILE A 473 -7.23 57.93 20.24
C ILE A 473 -8.56 57.79 19.50
N GLN A 474 -9.33 56.76 19.84
CA GLN A 474 -10.61 56.46 19.21
C GLN A 474 -11.72 57.43 19.60
N GLU A 475 -11.60 58.09 20.76
CA GLU A 475 -12.55 59.11 21.21
C GLU A 475 -12.34 60.41 20.43
N TYR A 476 -11.09 60.79 20.24
CA TYR A 476 -10.72 62.07 19.63
C TYR A 476 -10.58 62.02 18.10
N ALA A 477 -10.33 60.84 17.53
CA ALA A 477 -10.16 60.63 16.10
C ALA A 477 -10.89 59.36 15.60
N PRO A 478 -12.23 59.32 15.64
CA PRO A 478 -13.02 58.12 15.30
C PRO A 478 -12.86 57.68 13.83
N ARG A 479 -12.49 58.61 12.93
CA ARG A 479 -12.24 58.32 11.51
C ARG A 479 -11.03 57.42 11.27
N LEU A 480 -10.11 57.31 12.23
CA LEU A 480 -8.97 56.39 12.15
C LEU A 480 -9.38 54.91 12.22
N LYS A 481 -10.65 54.60 12.54
CA LYS A 481 -11.20 53.23 12.46
C LYS A 481 -11.51 52.80 11.03
N ASP A 482 -11.71 53.75 10.13
CA ASP A 482 -12.04 53.48 8.74
C ASP A 482 -10.75 53.27 7.92
N SER A 483 -10.57 52.04 7.45
CA SER A 483 -9.41 51.64 6.66
C SER A 483 -9.34 52.34 5.31
N GLU A 484 -10.47 52.60 4.65
CA GLU A 484 -10.52 53.30 3.37
C GLU A 484 -10.09 54.76 3.55
N TYR A 485 -10.54 55.38 4.65
CA TYR A 485 -10.13 56.73 5.00
C TYR A 485 -8.62 56.85 5.23
N VAL A 486 -8.05 56.01 6.10
CA VAL A 486 -6.62 56.06 6.45
C VAL A 486 -5.73 55.76 5.23
N LEU A 487 -6.12 54.82 4.37
CA LEU A 487 -5.36 54.48 3.16
C LEU A 487 -5.44 55.57 2.08
N THR A 488 -6.62 56.14 1.84
CA THR A 488 -6.81 57.22 0.86
C THR A 488 -6.08 58.49 1.28
N LYS A 489 -6.10 58.79 2.58
CA LYS A 489 -5.41 59.96 3.12
C LYS A 489 -3.90 59.78 3.18
N SER A 490 -3.41 58.56 3.45
CA SER A 490 -1.97 58.27 3.45
C SER A 490 -1.36 58.13 2.05
N THR A 491 -2.15 58.08 0.97
CA THR A 491 -1.65 58.00 -0.41
C THR A 491 -1.48 59.35 -1.09
N ASN A 492 -2.23 60.37 -0.64
CA ASN A 492 -2.09 61.77 -1.02
C ASN A 492 -1.03 62.48 -0.15
#